data_AF-A0A841LYZ0-F1
#
_entry.id   AF-A0A841LYZ0-F1
#
_cell.length_a   1.000
_cell.length_b   1.000
_cell.length_c   1.000
_cell.angle_alpha   90.00
_cell.angle_beta   90.00
_cell.angle_gamma   90.00
#
_symmetry.space_group_name_H-M   'P 1'
#
loop_
_entity.id
_entity.type
_entity.pdbx_description
1 polymer ?
#
loop_
_entity_poly.entity_id
_entity_poly.type
_entity_poly.pdbx_seq_one_letter_code
_entity_poly.pdbx_strand_id
1 'polypeptide(L)'
;MKKVIAMWGGKDIGKSSNILALAKEMIRVYPGHRVIHCSMPIASLSIDFRLILEINNKTFAFESMGDPNSGLNKRLPEIIRLYNPDVLICACRSKGYTVTDVENAAANMGAEIIWTTPYQCAIDQMILNDLKAKHLLDLMVNLGLI
;
A
#
# COMPACT_ATOMS: atom_id res chain seq x y z
N MET A 1 8.36 5.78 -13.75
CA MET A 1 9.21 4.77 -13.09
C MET A 1 8.36 4.08 -12.04
N LYS A 2 8.42 2.75 -11.94
CA LYS A 2 7.57 2.01 -10.99
C LYS A 2 8.12 2.10 -9.57
N LYS A 3 7.23 2.07 -8.59
CA LYS A 3 7.61 2.13 -7.16
C LYS A 3 6.88 1.08 -6.35
N VAL A 4 7.56 0.60 -5.31
CA VAL A 4 6.92 -0.13 -4.21
C VAL A 4 7.01 0.74 -2.96
N ILE A 5 5.89 1.06 -2.33
CA ILE A 5 5.84 1.72 -1.02
C ILE A 5 5.58 0.64 0.02
N ALA A 6 6.64 0.26 0.74
CA ALA A 6 6.61 -0.83 1.70
C ALA A 6 6.45 -0.28 3.13
N MET A 7 5.28 -0.51 3.71
CA MET A 7 4.97 -0.22 5.11
C MET A 7 5.54 -1.34 5.98
N TRP A 8 6.68 -1.10 6.62
CA TRP A 8 7.40 -2.12 7.39
C TRP A 8 7.34 -1.86 8.89
N GLY A 9 7.53 -2.92 9.69
CA GLY A 9 7.71 -2.82 11.13
C GLY A 9 7.10 -3.98 11.93
N GLY A 10 6.99 -3.79 13.25
CA GLY A 10 6.48 -4.78 14.20
C GLY A 10 4.99 -5.13 14.02
N LYS A 11 4.49 -6.04 14.86
CA LYS A 11 3.04 -6.30 14.95
C LYS A 11 2.33 -5.09 15.55
N ASP A 12 1.08 -4.85 15.16
CA ASP A 12 0.18 -3.91 15.85
C ASP A 12 0.65 -2.44 15.88
N ILE A 13 1.54 -2.04 14.96
CA ILE A 13 2.02 -0.65 14.84
C ILE A 13 1.19 0.21 13.86
N GLY A 14 0.06 -0.31 13.35
CA GLY A 14 -0.83 0.43 12.46
C GLY A 14 -0.53 0.36 10.95
N LYS A 15 0.28 -0.60 10.48
CA LYS A 15 0.64 -0.73 9.04
C LYS A 15 -0.58 -0.82 8.12
N SER A 16 -1.44 -1.80 8.36
CA SER A 16 -2.63 -2.07 7.54
C SER A 16 -3.66 -0.93 7.67
N SER A 17 -3.82 -0.36 8.87
CA SER A 17 -4.63 0.83 9.10
C SER A 17 -4.11 2.06 8.35
N ASN A 18 -2.80 2.24 8.24
CA ASN A 18 -2.21 3.34 7.49
C ASN A 18 -2.39 3.17 5.97
N ILE A 19 -2.23 1.96 5.46
CA ILE A 19 -2.52 1.63 4.05
C ILE A 19 -4.01 1.87 3.74
N LEU A 20 -4.91 1.49 4.66
CA LEU A 20 -6.34 1.79 4.55
C LEU A 20 -6.62 3.29 4.51
N ALA A 21 -5.99 4.06 5.41
CA ALA A 21 -6.11 5.51 5.45
C ALA A 21 -5.62 6.15 4.14
N LEU A 22 -4.48 5.70 3.61
CA LEU A 22 -3.97 6.17 2.31
C LEU A 22 -4.92 5.85 1.16
N ALA A 23 -5.46 4.63 1.10
CA ALA A 23 -6.42 4.25 0.06
C ALA A 23 -7.69 5.13 0.12
N LYS A 24 -8.24 5.35 1.32
CA LYS A 24 -9.40 6.24 1.53
C LYS A 24 -9.09 7.68 1.14
N GLU A 25 -7.91 8.19 1.50
CA GLU A 25 -7.49 9.54 1.18
C GLU A 25 -7.34 9.73 -0.34
N MET A 26 -6.75 8.75 -1.05
CA MET A 26 -6.65 8.80 -2.51
C MET A 26 -8.01 8.77 -3.21
N ILE A 27 -8.93 7.91 -2.76
CA ILE A 27 -10.32 7.88 -3.25
C ILE A 27 -11.00 9.25 -3.05
N ARG A 28 -10.78 9.87 -1.88
CA ARG A 28 -11.36 11.17 -1.51
C ARG A 28 -10.80 12.33 -2.33
N VAL A 29 -9.49 12.38 -2.52
CA VAL A 29 -8.79 13.49 -3.21
C VAL A 29 -8.94 13.39 -4.73
N TYR A 30 -9.07 12.19 -5.29
CA TYR A 30 -9.21 11.96 -6.73
C TYR A 30 -10.59 11.39 -7.06
N PRO A 31 -11.66 12.19 -7.12
CA PRO A 31 -13.01 11.69 -7.39
C PRO A 31 -13.18 11.06 -8.79
N GLY A 32 -12.27 11.36 -9.72
CA GLY A 32 -12.21 10.73 -11.05
C GLY A 32 -11.48 9.39 -11.10
N HIS A 33 -11.12 8.80 -9.94
CA HIS A 33 -10.50 7.48 -9.89
C HIS A 33 -11.42 6.41 -10.49
N ARG A 34 -10.82 5.36 -11.04
CA ARG A 34 -11.52 4.14 -11.48
C ARG A 34 -11.09 2.97 -10.61
N VAL A 35 -12.05 2.24 -10.05
CA VAL A 35 -11.78 1.01 -9.31
C VAL A 35 -11.67 -0.14 -10.31
N ILE A 36 -10.47 -0.69 -10.47
CA ILE A 36 -10.23 -1.85 -11.35
C ILE A 36 -10.61 -3.14 -10.63
N HIS A 37 -10.25 -3.25 -9.35
CA HIS A 37 -10.55 -4.42 -8.53
C HIS A 37 -10.60 -4.02 -7.05
N CYS A 38 -11.51 -4.63 -6.30
CA CYS A 38 -11.46 -4.61 -4.85
C CYS A 38 -11.88 -5.98 -4.32
N SER A 39 -11.19 -6.48 -3.30
CA SER A 39 -11.53 -7.75 -2.65
C SER A 39 -12.81 -7.70 -1.82
N MET A 40 -13.40 -6.51 -1.67
CA MET A 40 -14.64 -6.24 -0.93
C MET A 40 -15.36 -5.01 -1.52
N PRO A 41 -16.62 -4.73 -1.15
CA PRO A 41 -17.26 -3.49 -1.57
C PRO A 41 -16.48 -2.26 -1.07
N ILE A 42 -16.25 -1.28 -1.94
CA ILE A 42 -15.45 -0.09 -1.62
C ILE A 42 -16.04 0.73 -0.46
N ALA A 43 -17.37 0.79 -0.37
CA ALA A 43 -18.08 1.47 0.72
C ALA A 43 -17.83 0.81 2.09
N SER A 44 -17.39 -0.45 2.12
CA SER A 44 -17.10 -1.23 3.33
C SER A 44 -15.60 -1.51 3.51
N LEU A 45 -14.72 -0.71 2.90
CA LEU A 45 -13.28 -0.93 2.97
C LEU A 45 -12.77 -0.95 4.42
N SER A 46 -12.14 -2.05 4.79
CA SER A 46 -11.63 -2.34 6.14
C SER A 46 -10.16 -2.76 6.09
N ILE A 47 -9.59 -3.15 7.24
CA ILE A 47 -8.13 -3.29 7.42
C ILE A 47 -7.50 -4.33 6.49
N ASP A 48 -8.17 -5.44 6.21
CA ASP A 48 -7.67 -6.51 5.35
C ASP A 48 -8.31 -6.43 3.98
N PHE A 49 -7.60 -5.85 3.02
CA PHE A 49 -8.12 -5.58 1.70
C PHE A 49 -7.04 -5.63 0.62
N ARG A 50 -7.52 -5.90 -0.59
CA ARG A 50 -6.82 -5.60 -1.83
C ARG A 50 -7.65 -4.60 -2.62
N LEU A 51 -7.00 -3.55 -3.12
CA LEU A 51 -7.64 -2.54 -3.96
C LEU A 51 -6.70 -2.18 -5.11
N ILE A 52 -7.23 -2.15 -6.32
CA ILE A 52 -6.54 -1.69 -7.52
C ILE A 52 -7.29 -0.46 -8.03
N LEU A 53 -6.62 0.69 -8.03
CA LEU A 53 -7.15 1.96 -8.50
C LEU A 53 -6.41 2.40 -9.76
N GLU A 54 -7.12 3.10 -10.63
CA GLU A 54 -6.53 3.90 -11.69
C GLU A 54 -6.84 5.38 -11.45
N ILE A 55 -5.80 6.21 -11.46
CA ILE A 55 -5.88 7.67 -11.29
C ILE A 55 -4.92 8.27 -12.32
N ASN A 56 -5.36 9.22 -13.14
CA ASN A 56 -4.51 9.89 -14.15
C ASN A 56 -3.73 8.91 -15.06
N ASN A 57 -4.36 7.82 -15.50
CA ASN A 57 -3.73 6.73 -16.29
C ASN A 57 -2.58 6.01 -15.57
N LYS A 58 -2.50 6.11 -14.24
CA LYS A 58 -1.58 5.38 -13.37
C LYS A 58 -2.32 4.34 -12.56
N THR A 59 -1.77 3.15 -12.46
CA THR A 59 -2.36 2.05 -11.68
C THR A 59 -1.69 1.91 -10.32
N PHE A 60 -2.50 1.92 -9.27
CA PHE A 60 -2.08 1.79 -7.88
C PHE A 60 -2.66 0.49 -7.31
N ALA A 61 -1.80 -0.36 -6.76
CA ALA A 61 -2.21 -1.56 -6.07
C ALA A 61 -1.97 -1.42 -4.56
N PHE A 62 -3.00 -1.67 -3.76
CA PHE A 62 -2.94 -1.72 -2.30
C PHE A 62 -3.11 -3.17 -1.85
N GLU A 63 -2.18 -3.65 -1.03
CA GLU A 63 -2.23 -4.96 -0.38
C GLU A 63 -1.91 -4.77 1.11
N SER A 64 -2.94 -4.66 1.93
CA SER A 64 -2.78 -4.29 3.34
C SER A 64 -2.38 -5.46 4.24
N MET A 65 -2.58 -6.71 3.79
CA MET A 65 -2.28 -7.90 4.57
C MET A 65 -0.80 -8.27 4.44
N GLY A 66 -0.03 -8.00 5.49
CA GLY A 66 1.43 -8.19 5.55
C GLY A 66 1.91 -9.19 6.59
N ASP A 67 1.02 -10.05 7.09
CA ASP A 67 1.37 -11.02 8.14
C ASP A 67 2.12 -12.24 7.59
N PRO A 68 3.06 -12.82 8.37
CA PRO A 68 3.68 -14.10 8.01
C PRO A 68 2.61 -15.16 7.75
N ASN A 69 2.88 -16.08 6.81
CA ASN A 69 1.97 -17.15 6.41
C ASN A 69 0.63 -16.70 5.79
N SER A 70 0.43 -15.39 5.59
CA SER A 70 -0.75 -14.91 4.87
C SER A 70 -0.69 -15.23 3.37
N GLY A 71 0.47 -15.62 2.84
CA GLY A 71 0.66 -15.89 1.40
C GLY A 71 1.06 -14.65 0.60
N LEU A 72 1.70 -13.66 1.23
CA LEU A 72 2.19 -12.44 0.59
C LEU A 72 3.08 -12.76 -0.64
N ASN A 73 3.95 -13.76 -0.52
CA ASN A 73 4.78 -14.32 -1.59
C ASN A 73 4.01 -14.78 -2.85
N LYS A 74 2.72 -15.09 -2.72
CA LYS A 74 1.84 -15.45 -3.86
C LYS A 74 1.01 -14.26 -4.31
N ARG A 75 0.52 -13.47 -3.35
CA ARG A 75 -0.35 -12.31 -3.59
C ARG A 75 0.36 -11.20 -4.37
N LEU A 76 1.58 -10.84 -4.01
CA LEU A 76 2.30 -9.75 -4.70
C LEU A 76 2.60 -10.11 -6.16
N PRO A 77 3.17 -11.30 -6.50
CA PRO A 77 3.36 -11.69 -7.90
C PRO A 77 2.06 -11.78 -8.69
N GLU A 78 0.97 -12.25 -8.07
CA GLU A 78 -0.36 -12.26 -8.71
C GLU A 78 -0.83 -10.85 -9.07
N ILE A 79 -0.74 -9.90 -8.13
CA ILE A 79 -1.09 -8.49 -8.38
C ILE A 79 -0.28 -7.93 -9.54
N ILE A 80 1.04 -8.16 -9.51
CA ILE A 80 1.96 -7.66 -10.54
C ILE A 80 1.59 -8.23 -11.91
N ARG A 81 1.35 -9.54 -11.99
CA ARG A 81 1.00 -10.22 -13.23
C ARG A 81 -0.35 -9.76 -13.79
N LEU A 82 -1.36 -9.63 -12.94
CA LEU A 82 -2.73 -9.34 -13.36
C LEU A 82 -2.96 -7.86 -13.67
N TYR A 83 -2.34 -6.97 -12.90
CA TYR A 83 -2.65 -5.53 -12.94
C TYR A 83 -1.47 -4.65 -13.33
N ASN A 84 -0.25 -5.19 -13.35
CA ASN A 84 0.98 -4.49 -13.76
C ASN A 84 1.11 -3.05 -13.19
N PRO A 85 0.92 -2.83 -11.87
CA PRO A 85 0.77 -1.49 -11.32
C PRO A 85 1.99 -0.60 -11.54
N ASP A 86 1.77 0.71 -11.61
CA ASP A 86 2.82 1.73 -11.54
C ASP A 86 3.35 1.86 -10.11
N VAL A 87 2.45 1.80 -9.12
CA VAL A 87 2.80 1.86 -7.70
C VAL A 87 2.14 0.70 -6.95
N LEU A 88 2.94 -0.08 -6.23
CA LEU A 88 2.47 -1.10 -5.30
C LEU A 88 2.67 -0.61 -3.85
N ILE A 89 1.59 -0.54 -3.08
CA ILE A 89 1.59 -0.18 -1.67
C ILE A 89 1.29 -1.45 -0.87
N CYS A 90 2.20 -1.88 0.00
CA CYS A 90 2.00 -3.11 0.76
C CYS A 90 2.56 -3.05 2.18
N ALA A 91 2.01 -3.89 3.05
CA ALA A 91 2.56 -4.10 4.39
C ALA A 91 3.55 -5.26 4.42
N CYS A 92 4.60 -5.15 5.23
CA CYS A 92 5.51 -6.24 5.54
C CYS A 92 6.04 -6.15 6.98
N ARG A 93 6.68 -7.22 7.47
CA ARG A 93 7.41 -7.19 8.76
C ARG A 93 8.79 -6.54 8.58
N SER A 94 9.42 -6.21 9.71
CA SER A 94 10.77 -5.64 9.73
C SER A 94 11.89 -6.63 9.42
N LYS A 95 11.62 -7.93 9.54
CA LYS A 95 12.59 -9.01 9.29
C LYS A 95 11.86 -10.25 8.77
N GLY A 96 12.62 -11.12 8.10
CA GLY A 96 12.14 -12.42 7.62
C GLY A 96 11.49 -12.35 6.24
N TYR A 97 10.82 -13.44 5.88
CA TYR A 97 10.36 -13.72 4.52
C TYR A 97 9.49 -12.62 3.89
N THR A 98 8.72 -11.87 4.67
CA THR A 98 7.88 -10.79 4.12
C THR A 98 8.68 -9.63 3.55
N VAL A 99 9.91 -9.37 4.04
CA VAL A 99 10.80 -8.35 3.45
C VAL A 99 11.30 -8.85 2.10
N THR A 100 11.77 -10.09 2.05
CA THR A 100 12.23 -10.74 0.82
C THR A 100 11.11 -10.83 -0.22
N ASP A 101 9.86 -11.07 0.20
CA ASP A 101 8.70 -11.09 -0.71
C ASP A 101 8.49 -9.71 -1.38
N VAL A 102 8.68 -8.62 -0.62
CA VAL A 102 8.58 -7.26 -1.14
C VAL A 102 9.76 -6.92 -2.06
N GLU A 103 10.97 -7.32 -1.70
CA GLU A 103 12.16 -7.15 -2.54
C GLU A 103 12.01 -7.88 -3.89
N ASN A 104 11.54 -9.13 -3.84
CA ASN A 104 11.25 -9.92 -5.04
C ASN A 104 10.13 -9.28 -5.88
N ALA A 105 9.07 -8.76 -5.23
CA ALA A 105 8.00 -8.05 -5.92
C ALA A 105 8.53 -6.80 -6.64
N ALA A 106 9.38 -6.01 -5.98
CA ALA A 106 10.01 -4.84 -6.58
C ALA A 106 10.92 -5.20 -7.76
N ALA A 107 11.74 -6.25 -7.62
CA ALA A 107 12.59 -6.76 -8.69
C ALA A 107 11.76 -7.22 -9.90
N ASN A 108 10.67 -7.97 -9.67
CA ASN A 108 9.75 -8.42 -10.72
C ASN A 108 9.04 -7.26 -11.43
N MET A 109 8.79 -6.15 -10.73
CA MET A 109 8.22 -4.93 -11.30
C MET A 109 9.25 -4.04 -12.00
N GLY A 110 10.56 -4.28 -11.81
CA GLY A 110 11.58 -3.28 -12.17
C GLY A 110 11.37 -1.96 -11.42
N ALA A 111 10.95 -2.04 -10.16
CA ALA A 111 10.58 -0.91 -9.32
C ALA A 111 11.60 -0.66 -8.21
N GLU A 112 11.73 0.61 -7.81
CA GLU A 112 12.48 0.97 -6.60
C GLU A 112 11.56 0.92 -5.37
N ILE A 113 12.14 0.63 -4.21
CA ILE A 113 11.40 0.51 -2.94
C ILE A 113 11.56 1.78 -2.10
N ILE A 114 10.43 2.34 -1.68
CA ILE A 114 10.33 3.35 -0.63
C ILE A 114 9.93 2.63 0.65
N TRP A 115 10.89 2.45 1.56
CA TRP A 115 10.64 1.87 2.87
C TRP A 115 10.08 2.92 3.82
N THR A 116 8.97 2.63 4.49
CA THR A 116 8.38 3.53 5.47
C THR A 116 7.69 2.80 6.60
N THR A 117 7.45 3.48 7.72
CA THR A 117 6.73 2.95 8.87
C THR A 117 5.67 3.95 9.32
N PRO A 118 4.55 3.50 9.93
CA PRO A 118 3.60 4.40 10.58
C PRO A 118 4.30 5.26 11.65
N TYR A 119 3.77 6.45 11.89
CA TYR A 119 4.17 7.22 13.07
C TYR A 119 3.73 6.49 14.34
N GLN A 120 4.59 6.49 15.36
CA GLN A 120 4.32 5.88 16.66
C GLN A 120 4.47 6.94 17.74
N CYS A 121 3.44 7.08 18.57
CA CYS A 121 3.44 7.93 19.76
C CYS A 121 2.42 7.35 20.75
N ALA A 122 2.46 7.79 22.01
CA ALA A 122 1.44 7.43 23.01
C ALA A 122 0.06 8.07 22.74
N ILE A 123 -0.06 8.89 21.69
CA ILE A 123 -1.27 9.58 21.24
C ILE A 123 -2.14 8.64 20.39
N ASP A 124 -3.38 9.06 20.09
CA ASP A 124 -4.31 8.39 19.18
C ASP A 124 -3.66 7.99 17.83
N GLN A 125 -3.50 6.67 17.67
CA GLN A 125 -2.90 6.06 16.48
C GLN A 125 -3.73 6.30 15.22
N MET A 126 -5.04 6.54 15.32
CA MET A 126 -5.89 6.87 14.18
C MET A 126 -5.47 8.20 13.55
N ILE A 127 -5.29 9.24 14.37
CA ILE A 127 -4.83 10.56 13.92
C ILE A 127 -3.46 10.44 13.26
N LEU A 128 -2.55 9.66 13.86
CA LEU A 128 -1.21 9.43 13.31
C LEU A 128 -1.24 8.71 11.96
N ASN A 129 -2.14 7.73 11.79
CA ASN A 129 -2.32 7.03 10.53
C ASN A 129 -2.88 7.96 9.46
N ASP A 130 -3.83 8.84 9.79
CA ASP A 130 -4.39 9.80 8.83
C ASP A 130 -3.35 10.84 8.40
N LEU A 131 -2.56 11.37 9.34
CA LEU A 131 -1.46 12.30 9.03
C LEU A 131 -0.38 11.64 8.17
N LYS A 132 0.02 10.41 8.51
CA LYS A 132 0.99 9.66 7.73
C LYS A 132 0.47 9.37 6.33
N ALA A 133 -0.80 9.03 6.17
CA ALA A 133 -1.43 8.83 4.86
C ALA A 133 -1.36 10.11 4.00
N LYS A 134 -1.67 11.27 4.58
CA LYS A 134 -1.54 12.57 3.88
C LYS A 134 -0.11 12.88 3.47
N HIS A 135 0.87 12.62 4.34
CA HIS A 135 2.28 12.80 4.01
C HIS A 135 2.77 11.83 2.92
N LEU A 136 2.25 10.59 2.90
CA LEU A 136 2.56 9.65 1.83
C LEU A 136 1.95 10.08 0.50
N LEU A 137 0.72 10.59 0.51
CA LEU A 137 0.11 11.16 -0.68
C LEU A 137 0.91 12.36 -1.20
N ASP A 138 1.30 13.28 -0.32
CA ASP A 138 2.14 14.43 -0.69
C ASP A 138 3.49 13.99 -1.28
N LEU A 139 4.13 12.99 -0.67
CA LEU A 139 5.35 12.38 -1.22
C LEU A 139 5.11 11.82 -2.64
N MET A 140 4.01 11.10 -2.85
CA MET A 140 3.67 10.52 -4.15
C MET A 140 3.48 11.60 -5.22
N VAL A 141 2.84 12.72 -4.88
CA VAL A 141 2.67 13.87 -5.77
C VAL A 141 4.02 14.52 -6.10
N ASN A 142 4.84 14.81 -5.09
CA ASN A 142 6.14 15.45 -5.28
C ASN A 142 7.14 14.59 -6.07
N LEU A 143 6.98 13.26 -6.03
CA LEU A 143 7.77 12.32 -6.83
C LEU A 143 7.18 12.07 -8.24
N GLY A 144 6.06 12.71 -8.60
CA GLY A 144 5.41 12.51 -9.90
C GLY A 144 4.84 11.11 -10.10
N LEU A 145 4.37 10.47 -9.02
CA LEU A 145 3.77 9.13 -9.07
C LEU A 145 2.27 9.14 -9.37
N ILE A 146 1.60 10.30 -9.24
CA ILE A 146 0.18 10.53 -9.51
C ILE A 146 0.03 11.64 -10.56
#